data_AF-A0AAI9T7R2-F1
#
_entry.id   AF-A0AAI9T7R2-F1
#
_cell.length_a   1.000
_cell.length_b   1.000
_cell.length_c   1.000
_cell.angle_alpha   90.00
_cell.angle_beta   90.00
_cell.angle_gamma   90.00
#
_symmetry.space_group_name_H-M   'P 1'
#
loop_
_entity.id
_entity.type
_entity.pdbx_description
1 polymer ?
#
loop_
_entity_poly.entity_id
_entity_poly.type
_entity_poly.pdbx_seq_one_letter_code
_entity_poly.pdbx_strand_id
1 'polypeptide(L)'
;MDGFDAHQAPPEYQAVMPLANLFLFGVAIGWLTNYALMVYTSFKEETYAMSIMPLCSNFAWEIVYGLIYPSKNRLELGMTILGLFINVGIIYAAIRFSPREWSHAPLVEHNLHWIFGIGIIGFLTGHLALAAEIGPALAYSWSAIGAQLLLSVGSICQLLCRGSSRGASYSIWYGVPGPLFDPFPMQYYPLNLPTDKCIKRLR
;
A
#
# COMPACT_ATOMS: atom_id res chain seq x y z
N MET A 1 15.20 -15.84 17.92
CA MET A 1 13.94 -16.52 17.55
C MET A 1 13.71 -16.23 16.08
N ASP A 2 13.49 -17.25 15.27
CA ASP A 2 12.94 -17.04 13.92
C ASP A 2 11.56 -16.40 14.11
N GLY A 3 11.39 -15.11 13.82
CA GLY A 3 10.14 -14.39 14.07
C GLY A 3 8.94 -14.91 13.25
N PHE A 4 9.16 -15.88 12.36
CA PHE A 4 8.14 -16.58 11.58
C PHE A 4 7.76 -17.96 12.13
N ASP A 5 8.35 -18.44 13.25
CA ASP A 5 8.03 -19.72 13.85
C ASP A 5 7.34 -19.56 15.21
N ALA A 6 6.00 -19.46 15.17
CA ALA A 6 5.16 -19.32 16.36
C ALA A 6 5.23 -20.53 17.32
N HIS A 7 5.72 -21.70 16.85
CA HIS A 7 5.88 -22.88 17.71
C HIS A 7 7.10 -22.78 18.64
N GLN A 8 8.05 -21.91 18.32
CA GLN A 8 9.20 -21.60 19.18
C GLN A 8 8.90 -20.47 20.18
N ALA A 9 7.69 -19.90 20.14
CA ALA A 9 7.31 -18.81 21.02
C ALA A 9 7.05 -19.31 22.45
N PRO A 10 7.19 -18.44 23.47
CA PRO A 10 6.93 -18.78 24.87
C PRO A 10 5.53 -19.38 25.09
N PRO A 11 5.33 -20.27 26.09
CA PRO A 11 4.05 -20.90 26.37
C PRO A 11 2.89 -19.90 26.55
N GLU A 12 3.19 -18.71 27.09
CA GLU A 12 2.24 -17.62 27.26
C GLU A 12 1.72 -17.09 25.91
N TYR A 13 2.57 -17.02 24.88
CA TYR A 13 2.16 -16.64 23.52
C TYR A 13 1.35 -17.75 22.84
N GLN A 14 1.73 -19.01 23.06
CA GLN A 14 1.01 -20.16 22.51
C GLN A 14 -0.45 -20.19 22.98
N ALA A 15 -0.72 -19.77 24.22
CA ALA A 15 -2.08 -19.68 24.76
C ALA A 15 -2.97 -18.65 24.03
N VAL A 16 -2.38 -17.56 23.52
CA VAL A 16 -3.10 -16.49 22.79
C VAL A 16 -2.95 -16.59 21.27
N MET A 17 -2.19 -17.57 20.77
CA MET A 17 -1.92 -17.78 19.34
C MET A 17 -3.18 -17.86 18.48
N PRO A 18 -4.29 -18.54 18.88
CA PRO A 18 -5.51 -18.55 18.09
C PRO A 18 -6.12 -17.15 17.91
N LEU A 19 -6.07 -16.32 18.97
CA LEU A 19 -6.56 -14.95 18.93
C LEU A 19 -5.66 -14.05 18.06
N ALA A 20 -4.34 -14.20 18.17
CA ALA A 20 -3.39 -13.51 17.31
C ALA A 20 -3.58 -13.85 15.83
N ASN A 21 -3.79 -15.14 15.52
CA ASN A 21 -4.08 -15.61 14.16
C ASN A 21 -5.40 -15.05 13.61
N LEU A 22 -6.44 -14.94 14.45
CA LEU A 22 -7.71 -14.33 14.07
C LEU A 22 -7.53 -12.84 13.69
N PHE A 23 -6.78 -12.09 14.49
CA PHE A 23 -6.49 -10.69 14.17
C PHE A 23 -5.64 -10.54 12.91
N LEU A 24 -4.60 -11.37 12.75
CA LEU A 24 -3.77 -11.40 11.54
C LEU A 24 -4.61 -11.67 10.29
N PHE A 25 -5.52 -12.64 10.37
CA PHE A 25 -6.45 -12.98 9.29
C PHE A 25 -7.39 -11.81 8.96
N GLY A 26 -7.93 -11.15 9.99
CA GLY A 26 -8.76 -9.96 9.82
C GLY A 26 -8.01 -8.85 9.08
N VAL A 27 -6.79 -8.52 9.54
CA VAL A 27 -5.92 -7.51 8.90
C VAL A 27 -5.66 -7.85 7.43
N ALA A 28 -5.32 -9.12 7.14
CA ALA A 28 -4.99 -9.55 5.80
C ALA A 28 -6.19 -9.53 4.83
N ILE A 29 -7.37 -10.00 5.25
CA ILE A 29 -8.61 -9.85 4.46
C ILE A 29 -8.88 -8.37 4.17
N GLY A 30 -8.62 -7.54 5.16
CA GLY A 30 -8.73 -6.11 5.03
C GLY A 30 -7.93 -5.49 3.91
N TRP A 31 -6.63 -5.79 3.92
CA TRP A 31 -5.72 -5.35 2.87
C TRP A 31 -6.13 -5.85 1.49
N LEU A 32 -6.52 -7.13 1.37
CA LEU A 32 -7.01 -7.68 0.12
C LEU A 32 -8.28 -6.98 -0.38
N THR A 33 -9.23 -6.72 0.52
CA THR A 33 -10.47 -5.98 0.20
C THR A 33 -10.14 -4.56 -0.25
N ASN A 34 -9.24 -3.90 0.45
CA ASN A 34 -8.76 -2.56 0.13
C ASN A 34 -8.12 -2.51 -1.26
N TYR A 35 -7.21 -3.43 -1.58
CA TYR A 35 -6.59 -3.50 -2.91
C TYR A 35 -7.61 -3.79 -4.01
N ALA A 36 -8.54 -4.73 -3.77
CA ALA A 36 -9.60 -5.03 -4.74
C ALA A 36 -10.49 -3.79 -5.00
N LEU A 37 -10.83 -3.04 -3.95
CA LEU A 37 -11.57 -1.78 -4.08
C LEU A 37 -10.75 -0.70 -4.78
N MET A 38 -9.44 -0.62 -4.54
CA MET A 38 -8.56 0.32 -5.25
C MET A 38 -8.50 0.01 -6.74
N VAL A 39 -8.39 -1.26 -7.14
CA VAL A 39 -8.50 -1.67 -8.55
C VAL A 39 -9.87 -1.26 -9.09
N TYR A 40 -10.95 -1.68 -8.44
CA TYR A 40 -12.32 -1.37 -8.88
C TYR A 40 -12.55 0.13 -9.07
N THR A 41 -12.18 0.95 -8.08
CA THR A 41 -12.32 2.41 -8.13
C THR A 41 -11.43 3.02 -9.22
N SER A 42 -10.20 2.53 -9.40
CA SER A 42 -9.30 3.01 -10.44
C SER A 42 -9.90 2.83 -11.84
N PHE A 43 -10.52 1.67 -12.11
CA PHE A 43 -11.20 1.41 -13.38
C PHE A 43 -12.53 2.17 -13.51
N LYS A 44 -13.30 2.29 -12.42
CA LYS A 44 -14.60 2.97 -12.43
C LYS A 44 -14.46 4.48 -12.64
N GLU A 45 -13.51 5.10 -11.95
CA GLU A 45 -13.29 6.55 -11.98
C GLU A 45 -12.20 6.96 -12.97
N GLU A 46 -11.63 5.97 -13.67
CA GLU A 46 -10.61 6.16 -14.70
C GLU A 46 -9.40 6.96 -14.19
N THR A 47 -8.96 6.63 -12.98
CA THR A 47 -7.90 7.31 -12.22
C THR A 47 -7.03 6.28 -11.50
N TYR A 48 -6.04 6.71 -10.74
CA TYR A 48 -5.29 5.85 -9.84
C TYR A 48 -5.69 6.10 -8.39
N ALA A 49 -5.92 5.01 -7.65
CA ALA A 49 -6.33 5.06 -6.25
C ALA A 49 -5.14 5.24 -5.27
N MET A 50 -3.96 4.72 -5.61
CA MET A 50 -2.77 4.77 -4.75
C MET A 50 -1.63 5.56 -5.40
N SER A 51 -0.96 6.39 -4.62
CA SER A 51 0.23 7.14 -5.06
C SER A 51 1.38 6.22 -5.51
N ILE A 52 2.20 6.72 -6.44
CA ILE A 52 3.27 5.93 -7.09
C ILE A 52 4.28 5.39 -6.08
N MET A 53 4.80 6.25 -5.20
CA MET A 53 5.84 5.88 -4.22
C MET A 53 5.41 4.78 -3.25
N PRO A 54 4.27 4.89 -2.54
CA PRO A 54 3.85 3.82 -1.65
C PRO A 54 3.51 2.53 -2.41
N LEU A 55 2.94 2.61 -3.62
CA LEU A 55 2.68 1.44 -4.43
C LEU A 55 3.98 0.69 -4.81
N CYS A 56 5.05 1.41 -5.14
CA CYS A 56 6.36 0.80 -5.39
C CYS A 56 6.91 0.12 -4.13
N SER A 57 6.85 0.79 -2.97
CA SER A 57 7.32 0.25 -1.69
C SER A 57 6.55 -0.99 -1.26
N ASN A 58 5.24 -0.99 -1.47
CA ASN A 58 4.34 -2.06 -1.06
C ASN A 58 4.51 -3.29 -1.96
N PHE A 59 4.58 -3.08 -3.28
CA PHE A 59 4.86 -4.16 -4.22
C PHE A 59 6.24 -4.80 -3.98
N ALA A 60 7.26 -3.99 -3.72
CA ALA A 60 8.59 -4.48 -3.35
C ALA A 60 8.58 -5.28 -2.04
N TRP A 61 7.80 -4.84 -1.04
CA TRP A 61 7.63 -5.54 0.24
C TRP A 61 7.03 -6.94 0.03
N GLU A 62 5.98 -7.05 -0.77
CA GLU A 62 5.33 -8.34 -1.08
C GLU A 62 6.26 -9.29 -1.86
N ILE A 63 7.16 -8.77 -2.71
CA ILE A 63 8.19 -9.60 -3.37
C ILE A 63 9.19 -10.12 -2.34
N VAL A 64 9.78 -9.24 -1.52
CA VAL A 64 10.84 -9.64 -0.59
C VAL A 64 10.33 -10.64 0.42
N TYR A 65 9.17 -10.38 1.04
CA TYR A 65 8.68 -11.21 2.13
C TYR A 65 7.64 -12.26 1.70
N GLY A 66 7.14 -12.19 0.47
CA GLY A 66 6.31 -13.24 -0.12
C GLY A 66 7.10 -14.28 -0.91
N LEU A 67 8.20 -13.90 -1.57
CA LEU A 67 8.94 -14.78 -2.47
C LEU A 67 10.37 -15.09 -2.01
N ILE A 68 11.10 -14.12 -1.46
CA ILE A 68 12.53 -14.29 -1.10
C ILE A 68 12.67 -14.82 0.33
N TYR A 69 11.96 -14.21 1.27
CA TYR A 69 11.91 -14.61 2.68
C TYR A 69 10.46 -14.95 3.10
N PRO A 70 9.88 -16.02 2.54
CA PRO A 70 8.48 -16.36 2.78
C PRO A 70 8.23 -16.72 4.25
N SER A 71 7.08 -16.24 4.77
CA SER A 71 6.59 -16.70 6.08
C SER A 71 6.34 -18.21 6.07
N LYS A 72 6.66 -18.88 7.18
CA LYS A 72 6.36 -20.31 7.39
C LYS A 72 4.85 -20.55 7.53
N ASN A 73 4.09 -19.52 7.88
CA ASN A 73 2.63 -19.59 7.95
C ASN A 73 2.03 -19.55 6.54
N ARG A 74 1.46 -20.68 6.11
CA ARG A 74 0.87 -20.84 4.77
C ARG A 74 -0.27 -19.84 4.49
N LEU A 75 -1.00 -19.43 5.52
CA LEU A 75 -2.09 -18.48 5.37
C LEU A 75 -1.56 -17.08 5.04
N GLU A 76 -0.59 -16.63 5.81
CA GLU A 76 0.08 -15.34 5.61
C GLU A 76 0.75 -15.30 4.24
N LEU A 77 1.51 -16.35 3.89
CA LEU A 77 2.12 -16.49 2.56
C LEU A 77 1.07 -16.41 1.44
N GLY A 78 -0.03 -17.15 1.55
CA GLY A 78 -1.09 -17.13 0.55
C GLY A 78 -1.71 -15.75 0.36
N MET A 79 -1.92 -15.01 1.46
CA MET A 79 -2.47 -13.66 1.44
C MET A 79 -1.48 -12.64 0.87
N THR A 80 -0.20 -12.72 1.22
CA THR A 80 0.86 -11.87 0.64
C THR A 80 1.00 -12.09 -0.86
N ILE A 81 0.97 -13.34 -1.33
CA ILE A 81 1.04 -13.65 -2.77
C ILE A 81 -0.22 -13.15 -3.50
N LEU A 82 -1.40 -13.29 -2.91
CA LEU A 82 -2.62 -12.75 -3.50
C LEU A 82 -2.58 -11.21 -3.57
N GLY A 83 -2.08 -10.55 -2.51
CA GLY A 83 -1.84 -9.11 -2.48
C GLY A 83 -0.92 -8.66 -3.63
N LEU A 84 0.18 -9.39 -3.83
CA LEU A 84 1.13 -9.16 -4.93
C LEU A 84 0.45 -9.15 -6.29
N PHE A 85 -0.40 -10.15 -6.56
CA PHE A 85 -1.14 -10.21 -7.82
C PHE A 85 -2.13 -9.04 -7.98
N ILE A 86 -2.82 -8.63 -6.91
CA ILE A 86 -3.76 -7.50 -7.00
C ILE A 86 -2.99 -6.18 -7.21
N ASN A 87 -1.83 -6.00 -6.57
CA ASN A 87 -0.99 -4.81 -6.76
C ASN A 87 -0.50 -4.67 -8.21
N VAL A 88 -0.27 -5.77 -8.95
CA VAL A 88 -0.04 -5.69 -10.41
C VAL A 88 -1.21 -5.01 -11.12
N GLY A 89 -2.44 -5.33 -10.72
CA GLY A 89 -3.66 -4.68 -11.23
C GLY A 89 -3.73 -3.19 -10.90
N ILE A 90 -3.30 -2.78 -9.70
CA ILE A 90 -3.24 -1.37 -9.29
C ILE A 90 -2.19 -0.62 -10.10
N ILE A 91 -0.99 -1.18 -10.27
CA ILE A 91 0.08 -0.59 -11.10
C ILE A 91 -0.39 -0.46 -12.55
N TYR A 92 -1.02 -1.51 -13.08
CA TYR A 92 -1.58 -1.48 -14.43
C TYR A 92 -2.62 -0.38 -14.61
N ALA A 93 -3.55 -0.23 -13.66
CA ALA A 93 -4.54 0.84 -13.70
C ALA A 93 -3.86 2.23 -13.65
N ALA A 94 -2.84 2.41 -12.80
CA ALA A 94 -2.10 3.66 -12.70
C ALA A 94 -1.39 4.04 -14.01
N ILE A 95 -0.77 3.06 -14.69
CA ILE A 95 -0.14 3.26 -16.01
C ILE A 95 -1.19 3.54 -17.08
N ARG A 96 -2.29 2.76 -17.09
CA ARG A 96 -3.33 2.87 -18.11
C ARG A 96 -4.06 4.21 -18.07
N PHE A 97 -4.33 4.72 -16.88
CA PHE A 97 -5.05 5.98 -16.67
C PHE A 97 -4.11 7.19 -16.47
N SER A 98 -2.80 7.02 -16.64
CA SER A 98 -1.83 8.11 -16.49
C SER A 98 -2.12 9.34 -17.36
N PRO A 99 -2.58 9.23 -18.62
CA PRO A 99 -2.82 10.42 -19.46
C PRO A 99 -3.92 11.34 -18.92
N ARG A 100 -4.86 10.79 -18.14
CA ARG A 100 -5.96 11.56 -17.56
C ARG A 100 -5.55 12.36 -16.33
N GLU A 101 -4.50 11.92 -15.65
CA GLU A 101 -4.04 12.50 -14.39
C GLU A 101 -2.75 13.31 -14.55
N TRP A 102 -1.85 12.89 -15.44
CA TRP A 102 -0.50 13.44 -15.61
C TRP A 102 -0.34 14.29 -16.86
N SER A 103 -1.42 14.74 -17.49
CA SER A 103 -1.38 15.64 -18.66
C SER A 103 -0.66 16.96 -18.40
N HIS A 104 -0.57 17.39 -17.14
CA HIS A 104 0.19 18.55 -16.70
C HIS A 104 1.71 18.30 -16.62
N ALA A 105 2.16 17.03 -16.64
CA ALA A 105 3.55 16.61 -16.56
C ALA A 105 3.85 15.49 -17.58
N PRO A 106 4.01 15.83 -18.88
CA PRO A 106 4.15 14.84 -19.95
C PRO A 106 5.32 13.87 -19.77
N LEU A 107 6.42 14.32 -19.15
CA LEU A 107 7.56 13.45 -18.86
C LEU A 107 7.18 12.30 -17.92
N VAL A 108 6.35 12.55 -16.92
CA VAL A 108 5.89 11.53 -15.97
C VAL A 108 4.87 10.61 -16.63
N GLU A 109 3.92 11.19 -17.38
CA GLU A 109 2.88 10.45 -18.10
C GLU A 109 3.46 9.35 -19.01
N HIS A 110 4.44 9.71 -19.86
CA HIS A 110 5.00 8.81 -20.86
C HIS A 110 5.98 7.78 -20.26
N ASN A 111 6.64 8.12 -19.14
CA ASN A 111 7.67 7.29 -18.52
C ASN A 111 7.19 6.57 -17.25
N LEU A 112 5.88 6.55 -16.98
CA LEU A 112 5.36 6.04 -15.71
C LEU A 112 5.74 4.57 -15.45
N HIS A 113 5.82 3.75 -16.49
CA HIS A 113 6.29 2.36 -16.40
C HIS A 113 7.75 2.27 -15.94
N TRP A 114 8.63 3.16 -16.41
CA TRP A 114 10.02 3.25 -15.94
C TRP A 114 10.09 3.79 -14.51
N ILE A 115 9.25 4.76 -14.15
CA ILE A 115 9.18 5.28 -12.79
C ILE A 115 8.79 4.17 -11.81
N PHE A 116 7.77 3.36 -12.16
CA PHE A 116 7.43 2.17 -11.38
C PHE A 116 8.58 1.17 -11.34
N GLY A 117 9.20 0.85 -12.48
CA GLY A 117 10.31 -0.10 -12.53
C GLY A 117 11.49 0.31 -11.63
N ILE A 118 11.96 1.55 -11.78
CA ILE A 118 13.08 2.10 -10.98
C ILE A 118 12.68 2.22 -9.51
N GLY A 119 11.46 2.70 -9.22
CA GLY A 119 10.95 2.82 -7.87
C GLY A 119 10.86 1.47 -7.16
N ILE A 120 10.31 0.45 -7.83
CA ILE A 120 10.22 -0.91 -7.31
C ILE A 120 11.62 -1.46 -7.05
N ILE A 121 12.58 -1.31 -7.98
CA ILE A 121 13.96 -1.77 -7.78
C ILE A 121 14.59 -1.07 -6.57
N GLY A 122 14.42 0.25 -6.43
CA GLY A 122 14.95 1.02 -5.30
C GLY A 122 14.38 0.58 -3.96
N PHE A 123 13.07 0.32 -3.87
CA PHE A 123 12.47 -0.20 -2.65
C PHE A 123 12.81 -1.68 -2.40
N LEU A 124 12.96 -2.48 -3.45
CA LEU A 124 13.36 -3.87 -3.36
C LEU A 124 14.76 -3.99 -2.74
N THR A 125 15.71 -3.19 -3.22
CA THR A 125 17.06 -3.16 -2.64
C THR A 125 17.04 -2.64 -1.21
N GLY A 126 16.22 -1.62 -0.91
CA GLY A 126 16.04 -1.12 0.45
C GLY A 126 15.52 -2.17 1.42
N HIS A 127 14.47 -2.92 1.05
CA HIS A 127 13.92 -3.99 1.89
C HIS A 127 14.88 -5.17 2.03
N LEU A 128 15.60 -5.54 0.97
CA LEU A 128 16.63 -6.57 1.02
C LEU A 128 17.80 -6.17 1.93
N ALA A 129 18.25 -4.93 1.85
CA ALA A 129 19.29 -4.39 2.73
C ALA A 129 18.80 -4.42 4.18
N LEU A 130 17.57 -3.98 4.45
CA LEU A 130 17.02 -4.04 5.81
C LEU A 130 16.93 -5.48 6.33
N ALA A 131 16.46 -6.42 5.50
CA ALA A 131 16.41 -7.84 5.85
C ALA A 131 17.80 -8.42 6.16
N ALA A 132 18.84 -7.97 5.46
CA ALA A 132 20.22 -8.37 5.71
C ALA A 132 20.76 -7.81 7.04
N GLU A 133 20.39 -6.59 7.41
CA GLU A 133 20.90 -5.90 8.62
C GLU A 133 20.23 -6.37 9.92
N ILE A 134 18.89 -6.40 9.95
CA ILE A 134 18.13 -6.66 11.19
C ILE A 134 17.44 -8.04 11.20
N GLY A 135 17.63 -8.82 10.14
CA GLY A 135 17.05 -10.13 9.96
C GLY A 135 15.66 -10.08 9.28
N PRO A 136 15.27 -11.09 8.48
CA PRO A 136 14.07 -11.04 7.65
C PRO A 136 12.76 -10.86 8.42
N ALA A 137 12.63 -11.49 9.59
CA ALA A 137 11.39 -11.43 10.37
C ALA A 137 11.15 -10.06 11.00
N LEU A 138 12.21 -9.41 11.49
CA LEU A 138 12.09 -8.07 12.06
C LEU A 138 11.93 -7.02 10.94
N ALA A 139 12.67 -7.20 9.83
CA ALA A 139 12.56 -6.36 8.66
C ALA A 139 11.15 -6.42 8.04
N TYR A 140 10.50 -7.58 8.02
CA TYR A 140 9.10 -7.70 7.58
C TYR A 140 8.18 -6.71 8.28
N SER A 141 8.19 -6.70 9.62
CA SER A 141 7.33 -5.82 10.42
C SER A 141 7.73 -4.34 10.30
N TRP A 142 9.02 -4.02 10.36
CA TRP A 142 9.47 -2.62 10.25
C TRP A 142 9.26 -2.03 8.86
N SER A 143 9.52 -2.81 7.81
CA SER A 143 9.23 -2.41 6.44
C SER A 143 7.72 -2.20 6.23
N ALA A 144 6.87 -3.01 6.87
CA ALA A 144 5.42 -2.82 6.80
C ALA A 144 4.99 -1.49 7.44
N ILE A 145 5.56 -1.14 8.60
CA ILE A 145 5.34 0.16 9.25
C ILE A 145 5.82 1.30 8.33
N GLY A 146 7.00 1.16 7.74
CA GLY A 146 7.52 2.14 6.78
C GLY A 146 6.63 2.32 5.54
N ALA A 147 6.14 1.23 4.97
CA ALA A 147 5.21 1.25 3.85
C ALA A 147 3.87 1.91 4.23
N GLN A 148 3.36 1.64 5.43
CA GLN A 148 2.15 2.29 5.95
C GLN A 148 2.33 3.81 6.09
N LEU A 149 3.47 4.27 6.62
CA LEU A 149 3.77 5.70 6.70
C LEU A 149 3.81 6.36 5.32
N LEU A 150 4.43 5.69 4.34
CA LEU A 150 4.44 6.16 2.94
C LEU A 150 3.03 6.20 2.34
N LEU A 151 2.16 5.24 2.65
CA LEU A 151 0.76 5.23 2.22
C LEU A 151 0.00 6.44 2.80
N SER A 152 0.16 6.71 4.09
CA SER A 152 -0.50 7.84 4.75
C SER A 152 -0.03 9.19 4.18
N VAL A 153 1.29 9.39 4.07
CA VAL A 153 1.86 10.63 3.49
C VAL A 153 1.47 10.76 2.01
N GLY A 154 1.59 9.68 1.24
CA GLY A 154 1.22 9.66 -0.18
C GLY A 154 -0.24 10.03 -0.41
N SER A 155 -1.14 9.47 0.41
CA SER A 155 -2.58 9.78 0.33
C SER A 155 -2.87 11.27 0.59
N ILE A 156 -2.20 11.87 1.59
CA ILE A 156 -2.33 13.31 1.88
C ILE A 156 -1.78 14.14 0.71
N CYS A 157 -0.58 13.81 0.22
CA CYS A 157 0.02 14.51 -0.92
C CYS A 157 -0.87 14.42 -2.17
N GLN A 158 -1.46 13.26 -2.44
CA GLN A 158 -2.36 13.05 -3.57
C GLN A 158 -3.60 13.94 -3.45
N LEU A 159 -4.21 14.03 -2.26
CA LEU A 159 -5.34 14.92 -2.02
C LEU A 159 -4.97 16.40 -2.21
N LEU A 160 -3.83 16.83 -1.67
CA LEU A 160 -3.37 18.21 -1.76
C LEU A 160 -3.00 18.62 -3.19
N CYS A 161 -2.32 17.76 -3.94
CA CYS A 161 -1.87 18.04 -5.30
C CYS A 161 -2.99 17.91 -6.34
N ARG A 162 -3.90 16.92 -6.17
CA ARG A 162 -5.02 16.69 -7.09
C ARG A 162 -6.18 17.65 -6.85
N GLY A 163 -6.35 18.14 -5.62
CA GLY A 163 -7.48 18.99 -5.23
C GLY A 163 -8.84 18.30 -5.40
N SER A 164 -8.87 16.96 -5.43
CA SER A 164 -10.06 16.13 -5.61
C SER A 164 -9.93 14.83 -4.83
N SER A 165 -11.03 14.33 -4.29
CA SER A 165 -11.11 13.03 -3.62
C SER A 165 -11.27 11.85 -4.60
N ARG A 166 -11.23 12.07 -5.91
CA ARG A 166 -11.31 10.97 -6.91
C ARG A 166 -10.18 9.97 -6.69
N GLY A 167 -10.52 8.68 -6.71
CA GLY A 167 -9.63 7.57 -6.36
C GLY A 167 -9.54 7.28 -4.86
N ALA A 168 -10.13 8.11 -3.99
CA ALA A 168 -10.20 7.91 -2.55
C ALA A 168 -11.67 7.87 -2.07
N SER A 169 -12.08 6.79 -1.40
CA SER A 169 -13.46 6.64 -0.92
C SER A 169 -13.50 6.05 0.50
N TYR A 170 -14.58 6.35 1.23
CA TYR A 170 -14.83 5.70 2.52
C TYR A 170 -14.95 4.19 2.40
N SER A 171 -15.41 3.66 1.26
CA SER A 171 -15.44 2.22 1.04
C SER A 171 -14.05 1.60 1.00
N ILE A 172 -13.07 2.27 0.38
CA ILE A 172 -11.65 1.85 0.40
C ILE A 172 -11.12 1.89 1.85
N TRP A 173 -11.50 2.91 2.63
CA TRP A 173 -11.07 3.06 4.03
C TRP A 173 -11.70 2.04 4.98
N TYR A 174 -13.02 1.84 4.95
CA TYR A 174 -13.73 0.85 5.79
C TYR A 174 -13.43 -0.60 5.39
N GLY A 175 -12.96 -0.83 4.16
CA GLY A 175 -12.45 -2.13 3.72
C GLY A 175 -11.17 -2.54 4.46
N VAL A 176 -10.49 -1.61 5.12
CA VAL A 176 -9.37 -1.87 6.03
C VAL A 176 -9.96 -2.06 7.45
N PRO A 177 -9.76 -3.21 8.12
CA PRO A 177 -9.99 -3.41 9.55
C PRO A 177 -8.87 -2.80 10.41
N GLY A 178 -7.99 -2.01 9.79
CA GLY A 178 -7.01 -1.14 10.42
C GLY A 178 -7.46 0.23 10.99
N PRO A 179 -8.75 0.65 11.12
CA PRO A 179 -9.05 1.86 11.90
C PRO A 179 -8.66 1.75 13.38
N LEU A 180 -8.24 0.57 13.87
CA LEU A 180 -7.66 0.43 15.20
C LEU A 180 -6.15 0.80 15.26
N PHE A 181 -5.46 0.90 14.13
CA PHE A 181 -4.01 1.18 14.08
C PHE A 181 -3.63 2.43 13.27
N ASP A 182 -4.60 3.13 12.67
CA ASP A 182 -4.36 4.38 11.93
C ASP A 182 -4.88 5.58 12.77
N PRO A 183 -4.01 6.37 13.42
CA PRO A 183 -4.43 7.48 14.29
C PRO A 183 -4.82 8.75 13.52
N PHE A 184 -4.75 8.77 12.18
CA PHE A 184 -5.08 9.95 11.39
C PHE A 184 -6.47 9.85 10.77
N PRO A 185 -7.44 10.66 11.25
CA PRO A 185 -8.74 10.73 10.61
C PRO A 185 -8.56 11.32 9.21
N MET A 186 -8.85 10.55 8.15
CA MET A 186 -9.14 11.17 6.85
C MET A 186 -10.53 11.80 6.97
N GLN A 187 -10.51 13.00 7.54
CA GLN A 187 -11.64 13.86 7.78
C GLN A 187 -12.32 14.12 6.43
N TYR A 188 -13.57 13.69 6.29
CA TYR A 188 -14.48 14.36 5.37
C TYR A 188 -14.50 15.82 5.82
N TYR A 189 -13.73 16.66 5.14
CA TYR A 189 -14.24 17.96 4.87
C TYR A 189 -14.98 17.84 3.54
N PRO A 190 -16.29 18.12 3.48
CA PRO A 190 -16.90 18.54 2.23
C PRO A 190 -16.27 19.91 1.90
N LEU A 191 -15.02 19.90 1.45
CA LEU A 191 -14.41 21.05 0.84
C LEU A 191 -15.06 21.15 -0.53
N ASN A 192 -16.23 21.80 -0.54
CA ASN A 192 -16.62 22.74 -1.59
C ASN A 192 -15.53 23.85 -1.65
N LEU A 193 -14.28 23.47 -1.92
CA LEU A 193 -13.28 24.42 -2.35
C LEU A 193 -13.75 24.86 -3.74
N PRO A 194 -13.94 26.16 -3.96
CA PRO A 194 -14.15 26.66 -5.30
C PRO A 194 -12.90 26.28 -6.11
N THR A 195 -13.03 25.24 -6.94
CA THR A 195 -12.01 24.69 -7.82
C THR A 195 -11.49 25.70 -8.84
N ASP A 196 -12.10 26.88 -8.90
CA ASP A 196 -11.84 27.88 -9.93
C ASP A 196 -10.81 28.96 -9.54
N LYS A 197 -10.35 29.02 -8.27
CA LYS A 197 -9.52 30.16 -7.82
C LYS A 197 -8.06 29.87 -7.47
N CYS A 198 -7.65 28.62 -7.21
CA CYS A 198 -6.27 28.38 -6.73
C CYS A 198 -5.22 28.16 -7.84
N ILE A 199 -5.61 27.69 -9.02
CA ILE A 199 -4.66 27.34 -10.10
C ILE A 199 -4.34 28.54 -11.03
N LYS A 200 -4.93 29.72 -10.81
CA LYS A 200 -4.59 30.93 -11.60
C LYS A 200 -3.44 31.78 -11.04
N ARG A 201 -2.80 31.38 -9.94
CA ARG A 201 -1.75 32.19 -9.28
C ARG A 201 -0.30 31.71 -9.47
N LEU A 202 -0.05 30.74 -10.33
CA LEU A 202 1.30 30.25 -10.64
C LEU A 202 1.58 30.14 -12.16
N ARG A 203 0.98 31.04 -12.96
CA ARG A 203 1.49 31.34 -14.31
C ARG A 203 2.21 32.68 -14.27
#